data_AF-A0A0A2MNC0-F1
#
_entry.id   AF-A0A0A2MNC0-F1
#
_cell.length_a   1.000
_cell.length_b   1.000
_cell.length_c   1.000
_cell.angle_alpha   90.00
_cell.angle_beta   90.00
_cell.angle_gamma   90.00
#
_symmetry.space_group_name_H-M   'P 1'
#
loop_
_entity.id
_entity.type
_entity.pdbx_description
1 polymer ?
#
loop_
_entity_poly.entity_id
_entity_poly.type
_entity_poly.pdbx_seq_one_letter_code
_entity_poly.pdbx_strand_id
1 'polypeptide(L)'
;MEKNQQELYEYARKRVKQKKRVYLHFILFFVSSVFFYIINKILDVDPQDDWYLWAITAWAFVFILHFIKIFVIESFINKTWERDQIAMLVARQERRIEQLEKKLENDNSQAV
;
A
#
# COMPACT_ATOMS: atom_id res chain seq x y z
N MET A 1 14.12 25.21 -3.00
CA MET A 1 12.69 24.97 -3.26
C MET A 1 12.42 23.82 -4.24
N GLU A 2 13.28 23.55 -5.24
CA GLU A 2 13.02 22.49 -6.25
C GLU A 2 12.99 21.03 -5.72
N LYS A 3 13.81 20.68 -4.73
CA LYS A 3 13.85 19.31 -4.17
C LYS A 3 12.51 18.86 -3.59
N ASN A 4 11.76 19.79 -2.99
CA ASN A 4 10.44 19.50 -2.40
C ASN A 4 9.40 19.15 -3.47
N GLN A 5 9.43 19.83 -4.62
CA GLN A 5 8.52 19.56 -5.74
C GLN A 5 8.78 18.19 -6.37
N GLN A 6 10.04 17.76 -6.47
CA GLN A 6 10.40 16.43 -6.96
C GLN A 6 9.92 15.33 -6.01
N GLU A 7 10.11 15.50 -4.70
CA GLU A 7 9.63 14.54 -3.68
C GLU A 7 8.10 14.44 -3.66
N LEU A 8 7.38 15.56 -3.78
CA LEU A 8 5.92 15.58 -3.90
C LEU A 8 5.43 14.84 -5.16
N TYR A 9 6.12 15.02 -6.28
CA TYR A 9 5.82 14.32 -7.52
C TYR A 9 6.09 12.81 -7.41
N GLU A 10 7.22 12.41 -6.82
CA GLU A 10 7.53 11.00 -6.58
C GLU A 10 6.51 10.33 -5.66
N TYR A 11 6.07 11.04 -4.61
CA TYR A 11 5.02 10.60 -3.72
C TYR A 11 3.71 10.39 -4.47
N ALA A 12 3.25 11.39 -5.24
CA ALA A 12 2.05 11.29 -6.06
C ALA A 12 2.13 10.11 -7.04
N ARG A 13 3.27 9.91 -7.68
CA ARG A 13 3.53 8.81 -8.62
C ARG A 13 3.46 7.43 -7.95
N LYS A 14 4.02 7.28 -6.75
CA LYS A 14 3.94 6.03 -5.96
C LYS A 14 2.48 5.70 -5.62
N ARG A 15 1.69 6.70 -5.22
CA ARG A 15 0.26 6.52 -4.90
C ARG A 15 -0.57 6.10 -6.12
N VAL A 16 -0.28 6.64 -7.30
CA VAL A 16 -0.95 6.23 -8.55
C VAL A 16 -0.59 4.79 -8.93
N LYS A 17 0.69 4.38 -8.78
CA LYS A 17 1.12 2.99 -9.04
C LYS A 17 0.45 1.97 -8.11
N GLN A 18 0.29 2.31 -6.83
CA GLN A 18 -0.43 1.46 -5.87
C GLN A 18 -1.88 1.25 -6.28
N LYS A 19 -2.61 2.33 -6.61
CA LYS A 19 -3.99 2.23 -7.10
C LYS A 19 -4.09 1.35 -8.34
N LYS A 20 -3.20 1.54 -9.32
CA LYS A 20 -3.17 0.77 -10.57
C LYS A 20 -2.96 -0.74 -10.33
N ARG A 21 -2.13 -1.10 -9.35
CA ARG A 21 -1.91 -2.50 -8.96
C ARG A 21 -3.19 -3.13 -8.42
N VAL A 22 -3.94 -2.42 -7.58
CA VAL A 22 -5.23 -2.90 -7.06
C VAL A 22 -6.23 -3.17 -8.19
N TYR A 23 -6.37 -2.25 -9.15
CA TYR A 23 -7.26 -2.43 -10.30
C TYR A 23 -6.87 -3.63 -11.17
N LEU A 24 -5.58 -3.86 -11.40
CA LEU A 24 -5.11 -5.02 -12.16
C LEU A 24 -5.48 -6.35 -11.48
N HIS A 25 -5.38 -6.42 -10.15
CA HIS A 25 -5.80 -7.61 -9.40
C HIS A 25 -7.32 -7.81 -9.43
N PHE A 26 -8.09 -6.73 -9.37
CA PHE A 26 -9.55 -6.80 -9.48
C PHE A 26 -9.99 -7.35 -10.85
N ILE A 27 -9.34 -6.88 -11.92
CA ILE A 27 -9.59 -7.37 -13.29
C ILE A 27 -9.15 -8.83 -13.44
N LEU A 28 -7.96 -9.19 -12.96
CA LEU A 28 -7.46 -10.56 -12.99
C LEU A 28 -8.42 -11.51 -12.25
N PHE A 29 -8.92 -11.10 -11.07
CA PHE A 29 -9.87 -11.88 -10.31
C PHE A 29 -11.18 -12.10 -11.06
N PHE A 30 -11.73 -11.05 -11.66
CA PHE A 30 -12.95 -11.14 -12.46
C PHE A 30 -12.78 -12.10 -13.64
N VAL A 31 -11.65 -12.01 -14.35
CA VAL A 31 -11.31 -12.91 -15.46
C VAL A 31 -11.13 -14.35 -14.97
N SER A 32 -10.44 -14.57 -13.84
CA SER A 32 -10.30 -15.89 -13.24
C SER A 32 -11.64 -16.49 -12.85
N SER A 33 -12.53 -15.72 -12.21
CA SER A 33 -13.87 -16.17 -11.83
C SER A 33 -14.68 -16.64 -13.04
N VAL A 34 -14.65 -15.88 -14.14
CA VAL A 34 -15.30 -16.26 -15.41
C VAL A 34 -14.63 -17.49 -16.03
N PHE A 35 -13.30 -17.60 -15.96
CA PHE A 35 -12.56 -18.75 -16.46
C PHE A 35 -12.91 -20.06 -15.74
N PHE A 36 -13.05 -20.03 -14.41
CA PHE A 36 -13.50 -21.19 -13.63
C PHE A 36 -14.94 -21.58 -13.94
N TYR A 37 -15.84 -20.62 -14.13
CA TYR A 37 -17.22 -20.90 -14.55
C TYR A 37 -17.28 -21.60 -15.91
N ILE A 38 -16.48 -21.13 -16.87
CA ILE A 38 -16.39 -21.70 -18.22
C ILE A 38 -15.84 -23.12 -18.17
N ILE A 39 -14.75 -23.36 -17.44
CA ILE A 39 -14.18 -24.70 -17.26
C ILE A 39 -15.22 -25.65 -16.69
N ASN A 40 -15.93 -25.24 -15.63
CA ASN A 40 -16.91 -26.09 -14.97
C ASN A 40 -18.09 -26.46 -15.90
N LYS A 41 -18.53 -25.53 -16.75
CA LYS A 41 -19.71 -25.71 -17.61
C LYS A 41 -19.41 -26.35 -18.97
N ILE A 42 -18.20 -26.19 -19.50
CA ILE A 42 -17.84 -26.66 -20.86
C ILE A 42 -17.12 -27.99 -20.84
N LEU A 43 -16.31 -28.28 -19.82
CA LEU A 43 -15.46 -29.48 -19.83
C LEU A 43 -16.13 -30.71 -19.20
N ASP A 44 -17.30 -30.57 -18.55
CA ASP A 44 -18.10 -31.67 -17.95
C ASP A 44 -17.22 -32.72 -17.27
N VAL A 45 -16.22 -32.25 -16.52
CA VAL A 45 -15.14 -33.10 -16.01
C VAL A 45 -15.66 -33.79 -14.78
N ASP A 46 -15.89 -35.08 -14.94
CA ASP A 46 -16.10 -36.09 -13.91
C ASP A 46 -17.44 -35.95 -13.13
N PRO A 47 -18.54 -36.55 -13.63
CA PRO A 47 -19.82 -36.55 -12.93
C PRO A 47 -19.84 -37.41 -11.64
N GLN A 48 -18.72 -38.08 -11.29
CA GLN A 48 -18.62 -38.98 -10.13
C GLN A 48 -17.77 -38.41 -8.98
N ASP A 49 -16.81 -37.52 -9.26
CA ASP A 49 -15.93 -36.94 -8.24
C ASP A 49 -15.92 -35.40 -8.30
N ASP A 50 -16.29 -34.76 -7.20
CA ASP A 50 -16.42 -33.30 -7.02
C ASP A 50 -15.04 -32.57 -6.97
N TRP A 51 -14.12 -32.88 -7.88
CA TRP A 51 -12.78 -32.27 -7.93
C TRP A 51 -12.84 -30.75 -8.18
N TYR A 52 -13.87 -30.28 -8.89
CA TYR A 52 -14.11 -28.86 -9.16
C TYR A 52 -14.36 -28.07 -7.86
N LEU A 53 -14.95 -28.72 -6.84
CA LEU A 53 -15.26 -28.14 -5.54
C LEU A 53 -13.97 -27.84 -4.77
N TRP A 54 -12.98 -28.74 -4.85
CA TRP A 54 -11.64 -28.51 -4.31
C TRP A 54 -10.88 -27.42 -5.05
N ALA A 55 -10.97 -27.37 -6.39
CA ALA A 55 -10.35 -26.32 -7.19
C ALA A 55 -10.93 -24.93 -6.87
N ILE A 56 -12.26 -24.81 -6.78
CA ILE A 56 -12.94 -23.57 -6.41
C ILE A 56 -12.60 -23.18 -4.96
N THR A 57 -12.57 -24.14 -4.04
CA THR A 57 -12.24 -23.88 -2.63
C THR A 57 -10.80 -23.38 -2.46
N ALA A 58 -9.83 -24.02 -3.11
CA ALA A 58 -8.44 -23.58 -3.09
C ALA A 58 -8.28 -22.18 -3.70
N TRP A 59 -8.98 -21.91 -4.81
CA TRP A 59 -8.91 -20.61 -5.47
C TRP A 59 -9.59 -19.50 -4.65
N ALA A 60 -10.74 -19.79 -4.05
CA ALA A 60 -11.43 -18.88 -3.14
C ALA A 60 -10.58 -18.56 -1.90
N PHE A 61 -9.89 -19.56 -1.34
CA PHE A 61 -9.01 -19.37 -0.19
C PHE A 61 -7.83 -18.42 -0.49
N VAL A 62 -7.15 -18.62 -1.61
CA VAL A 62 -6.06 -17.72 -2.07
C VAL A 62 -6.61 -16.31 -2.30
N PHE A 63 -7.81 -16.18 -2.87
CA PHE A 63 -8.43 -14.88 -3.09
C PHE A 63 -8.77 -14.15 -1.79
N ILE A 64 -9.33 -14.84 -0.79
CA ILE A 64 -9.65 -14.26 0.52
C ILE A 64 -8.39 -13.72 1.20
N LEU A 65 -7.30 -14.51 1.22
CA LEU A 65 -6.02 -14.07 1.79
C LEU A 65 -5.47 -12.82 1.08
N HIS A 66 -5.57 -12.78 -0.25
CA HIS A 66 -5.13 -11.64 -1.04
C HIS A 66 -5.99 -10.39 -0.81
N PHE A 67 -7.31 -10.57 -0.68
CA PHE A 67 -8.26 -9.51 -0.37
C PHE A 67 -7.98 -8.89 0.99
N ILE A 68 -7.80 -9.70 2.04
CA ILE A 68 -7.48 -9.20 3.39
C ILE A 68 -6.15 -8.43 3.39
N LYS A 69 -5.12 -8.94 2.70
CA LYS A 69 -3.82 -8.27 2.61
C LYS A 69 -3.91 -6.89 1.94
N ILE A 70 -4.56 -6.79 0.79
CA ILE A 70 -4.69 -5.51 0.08
C ILE A 70 -5.67 -4.57 0.81
N PHE A 71 -6.78 -5.07 1.33
CA PHE A 71 -7.84 -4.22 1.86
C PHE A 71 -7.54 -3.74 3.29
N VAL A 72 -7.04 -4.62 4.16
CA VAL A 72 -6.78 -4.28 5.57
C VAL A 72 -5.38 -3.68 5.74
N ILE A 73 -4.35 -4.31 5.20
CA ILE A 73 -2.96 -3.89 5.45
C ILE A 73 -2.60 -2.64 4.63
N GLU A 74 -2.93 -2.60 3.33
CA GLU A 74 -2.58 -1.45 2.49
C GLU A 74 -3.47 -0.21 2.73
N SER A 75 -4.75 -0.39 3.07
CA SER A 75 -5.65 0.75 3.33
C SER A 75 -5.43 1.37 4.72
N PHE A 76 -5.27 0.54 5.76
CA PHE A 76 -5.24 1.02 7.14
C PHE A 76 -3.83 1.47 7.56
N ILE A 77 -2.77 0.79 7.11
CA ILE A 77 -1.41 1.07 7.59
C ILE A 77 -0.71 2.20 6.81
N ASN A 78 -1.06 2.43 5.55
CA ASN A 78 -0.23 3.30 4.72
C ASN A 78 -0.53 4.80 4.84
N LYS A 79 -1.72 5.22 5.29
CA LYS A 79 -2.12 6.65 5.17
C LYS A 79 -2.12 7.43 6.48
N THR A 80 -2.52 6.80 7.57
CA THR A 80 -2.57 7.43 8.90
C THR A 80 -1.19 7.36 9.55
N TRP A 81 -0.61 6.16 9.64
CA TRP A 81 0.72 5.95 10.22
C TRP A 81 1.84 6.71 9.48
N GLU A 82 1.81 6.75 8.14
CA GLU A 82 2.81 7.49 7.35
C GLU A 82 2.76 8.99 7.66
N ARG A 83 1.55 9.58 7.73
CA ARG A 83 1.38 10.99 8.08
C ARG A 83 1.84 11.29 9.51
N ASP A 84 1.51 10.42 10.46
CA ASP A 84 1.86 10.62 11.87
C ASP A 84 3.39 10.51 12.08
N GLN A 85 4.06 9.59 11.39
CA GLN A 85 5.52 9.47 11.40
C GLN A 85 6.21 10.71 10.79
N ILE A 86 5.70 11.21 9.66
CA ILE A 86 6.23 12.42 9.03
C ILE A 86 6.06 13.62 9.96
N ALA A 87 4.87 13.80 10.55
CA ALA A 87 4.62 14.88 11.50
C ALA A 87 5.56 14.82 12.71
N MET A 88 5.80 13.62 13.24
CA MET A 88 6.74 13.42 14.35
C MET A 88 8.20 13.73 13.97
N LEU A 89 8.62 13.35 12.76
CA LEU A 89 9.97 13.63 12.25
C LEU A 89 10.19 15.12 12.01
N VAL A 90 9.22 15.82 11.40
CA VAL A 90 9.28 17.27 11.18
C VAL A 90 9.35 18.01 12.51
N ALA A 91 8.49 17.67 13.47
CA ALA A 91 8.51 18.27 14.80
C ALA A 91 9.85 18.07 15.53
N ARG A 92 10.54 16.94 15.29
CA ARG A 92 11.89 16.70 15.84
C ARG A 92 12.95 17.56 15.16
N GLN A 93 12.84 17.77 13.85
CA GLN A 93 13.75 18.63 13.10
C GLN A 93 13.61 20.09 13.52
N GLU A 94 12.38 20.61 13.64
CA GLU A 94 12.12 21.98 14.10
C GLU A 94 12.72 22.26 15.48
N ARG A 95 12.50 21.37 16.46
CA ARG A 95 13.12 21.51 17.79
C ARG A 95 14.65 21.53 17.74
N ARG A 96 15.25 20.77 16.82
CA ARG A 96 16.70 20.71 16.70
C ARG A 96 17.27 21.98 16.06
N ILE A 97 16.54 22.58 15.13
CA ILE A 97 16.87 23.90 14.56
C ILE A 97 16.81 24.96 15.66
N GLU A 98 15.72 25.01 16.44
CA GLU A 98 15.57 25.97 17.56
C GLU A 98 16.69 25.84 18.60
N GLN A 99 17.11 24.61 18.92
CA GLN A 99 18.24 24.36 19.82
C GLN A 99 19.58 24.83 19.25
N LEU A 100 19.78 24.70 17.94
CA LEU A 100 21.00 25.17 17.28
C LEU A 100 21.03 26.70 17.23
N GLU A 101 19.89 27.35 16.95
CA GLU A 101 19.76 28.81 16.97
C GLU A 101 20.08 29.39 18.36
N LYS A 102 19.50 28.82 19.43
CA LYS A 102 19.79 29.24 20.81
C LYS A 102 21.27 29.06 21.20
N LYS A 103 21.91 27.98 20.73
CA LYS A 103 23.35 27.78 20.97
C LYS A 103 24.19 28.84 20.26
N LEU A 104 23.82 29.18 19.03
CA LEU A 104 24.54 30.15 18.21
C LEU A 104 24.39 31.57 18.78
N GLU A 105 23.21 31.94 19.29
CA GLU A 105 22.99 33.20 20.04
C GLU A 105 23.83 33.26 21.32
N ASN A 106 23.88 32.17 22.11
CA ASN A 106 24.66 32.12 23.34
C ASN A 106 26.17 32.21 23.06
N ASP A 107 26.70 31.47 22.08
CA ASP A 107 28.11 31.53 21.71
C ASP A 107 28.50 32.93 21.20
N ASN A 108 27.63 33.56 20.39
CA ASN A 108 27.88 34.91 19.88
C ASN A 108 27.79 35.97 20.99
N SER A 109 26.92 35.78 21.98
CA SER A 109 26.80 36.68 23.15
C SER A 109 27.95 36.52 24.15
N GLN A 110 28.64 35.38 24.16
CA GLN A 110 29.85 35.16 24.98
C GLN A 110 31.13 35.63 24.29
N ALA A 111 31.10 35.86 22.98
CA ALA A 111 32.24 36.33 22.19
C ALA A 111 32.36 37.86 22.09
N VAL A 112 31.42 38.61 22.69
CA VAL A 112 31.39 40.08 22.78
C VAL A 112 31.63 40.52 24.22
#